data_AF-A0A726YXE7-F1
#
_entry.id   AF-A0A726YXE7-F1
#
_cell.length_a   1.000
_cell.length_b   1.000
_cell.length_c   1.000
_cell.angle_alpha   90.00
_cell.angle_beta   90.00
_cell.angle_gamma   90.00
#
_symmetry.space_group_name_H-M   'P 1'
#
loop_
_entity.id
_entity.type
_entity.pdbx_description
1 polymer ?
#
loop_
_entity_poly.entity_id
_entity_poly.type
_entity_poly.pdbx_seq_one_letter_code
_entity_poly.pdbx_strand_id
1 'polypeptide(L)'
;MNNIPPIPQLGIYVSKIDPTLRITVTDVDIVDGEDDSPDDELFYLVHWIEGEDESDMTAMGFELDPVEWQAFVESEQLVFERDPYMDSIPENSNLAKIRDFLMKTKQNDHS
;
A
#
# COMPACT_ATOMS: atom_id res chain seq x y z
N MET A 1 20.38 -3.23 -14.56
CA MET A 1 19.70 -2.38 -13.58
C MET A 1 18.57 -3.21 -13.01
N ASN A 2 18.67 -3.58 -11.73
CA ASN A 2 17.57 -4.24 -11.04
C ASN A 2 16.53 -3.15 -10.77
N ASN A 3 15.49 -3.10 -11.60
CA ASN A 3 14.37 -2.19 -11.42
C ASN A 3 13.42 -2.86 -10.43
N ILE A 4 13.70 -2.69 -9.14
CA ILE A 4 12.78 -3.15 -8.10
C ILE A 4 11.46 -2.39 -8.30
N PRO A 5 10.31 -3.08 -8.44
CA PRO A 5 9.04 -2.41 -8.63
C PRO A 5 8.76 -1.52 -7.41
N PRO A 6 8.21 -0.31 -7.60
CA PRO A 6 7.99 0.62 -6.51
C PRO A 6 7.12 0.00 -5.42
N ILE A 7 7.52 0.18 -4.16
CA ILE A 7 6.77 -0.30 -3.00
C ILE A 7 5.34 0.31 -3.05
N PRO A 8 4.27 -0.50 -2.93
CA PRO A 8 2.91 -0.01 -2.98
C PRO A 8 2.58 0.91 -1.79
N GLN A 9 1.60 1.78 -2.02
CA GLN A 9 1.04 2.64 -0.98
C GLN A 9 -0.07 1.87 -0.26
N LEU A 10 -0.20 2.05 1.05
CA LEU A 10 -1.35 1.54 1.78
C LEU A 10 -2.61 2.30 1.38
N GLY A 11 -3.72 1.58 1.23
CA GLY A 11 -5.02 2.13 0.89
C GLY A 11 -5.62 1.54 -0.38
N ILE A 12 -6.51 2.32 -1.00
CA ILE A 12 -7.44 1.80 -1.99
C ILE A 12 -6.83 1.84 -3.39
N TYR A 13 -6.96 0.74 -4.12
CA TYR A 13 -6.66 0.65 -5.55
C TYR A 13 -7.91 0.28 -6.32
N VAL A 14 -8.13 0.99 -7.42
CA VAL A 14 -9.27 0.76 -8.33
C VAL A 14 -8.76 0.36 -9.70
N SER A 15 -9.37 -0.66 -10.30
CA SER A 15 -9.07 -1.05 -11.67
C SER A 15 -9.61 -0.01 -12.65
N LYS A 16 -8.82 0.28 -13.71
CA LYS A 16 -9.28 1.14 -14.83
C LYS A 16 -10.04 0.37 -15.89
N ILE A 17 -9.99 -0.96 -15.87
CA ILE A 17 -10.62 -1.83 -16.87
C ILE A 17 -11.84 -2.59 -16.32
N ASP A 18 -11.86 -2.89 -15.03
CA ASP A 18 -12.99 -3.51 -14.33
C ASP A 18 -13.46 -2.57 -13.20
N PRO A 19 -14.58 -1.85 -13.37
CA PRO A 19 -15.10 -0.95 -12.34
C PRO A 19 -15.62 -1.67 -11.09
N THR A 20 -15.75 -3.00 -11.12
CA THR A 20 -16.16 -3.80 -9.96
C THR A 20 -14.97 -4.25 -9.12
N LEU A 21 -13.77 -4.29 -9.72
CA LEU A 21 -12.55 -4.65 -9.02
C LEU A 21 -11.99 -3.44 -8.26
N ARG A 22 -12.07 -3.55 -6.95
CA ARG A 22 -11.51 -2.62 -5.99
C ARG A 22 -10.86 -3.40 -4.88
N ILE A 23 -9.68 -3.00 -4.48
CA ILE A 23 -8.92 -3.65 -3.42
C ILE A 23 -8.44 -2.62 -2.42
N THR A 24 -8.20 -3.08 -1.20
CA THR A 24 -7.54 -2.29 -0.17
C THR A 24 -6.24 -2.99 0.20
N VAL A 25 -5.11 -2.31 -0.03
CA VAL A 25 -3.80 -2.73 0.48
C VAL A 25 -3.75 -2.35 1.95
N THR A 26 -3.75 -3.37 2.81
CA THR A 26 -3.83 -3.21 4.26
C THR A 26 -2.45 -3.15 4.90
N ASP A 27 -1.48 -3.86 4.33
CA ASP A 27 -0.11 -3.89 4.84
C ASP A 27 0.93 -4.15 3.73
N VAL A 28 2.17 -3.72 3.96
CA VAL A 28 3.32 -4.01 3.10
C VAL A 28 4.53 -4.31 3.98
N ASP A 29 4.83 -5.60 4.14
CA ASP A 29 5.98 -6.05 4.94
C ASP A 29 7.25 -5.91 4.11
N ILE A 30 8.18 -5.06 4.54
CA ILE A 30 9.51 -4.94 3.94
C ILE A 30 10.43 -5.90 4.67
N VAL A 31 10.91 -6.92 3.98
CA VAL A 31 11.90 -7.85 4.50
C VAL A 31 13.27 -7.33 4.07
N ASP A 32 13.95 -6.67 5.01
CA ASP A 32 15.37 -6.33 4.81
C ASP A 32 16.17 -7.64 4.86
N GLY A 33 16.99 -7.89 3.85
CA GLY A 33 17.89 -9.04 3.87
C GLY A 33 18.82 -8.91 5.07
N GLU A 34 18.91 -9.96 5.90
CA GLU A 34 19.70 -9.92 7.14
C GLU A 34 21.22 -9.80 6.91
N ASP A 35 21.69 -9.62 5.68
CA ASP A 35 23.10 -9.51 5.36
C ASP A 35 23.36 -8.15 4.68
N ASP A 36 24.39 -7.42 5.10
CA ASP A 36 24.86 -6.17 4.44
C ASP A 36 25.49 -6.48 3.06
N SER A 37 24.90 -7.41 2.30
CA SER A 37 25.28 -7.78 0.96
C SER A 37 24.83 -6.70 -0.01
N PRO A 38 25.71 -6.18 -0.87
CA PRO A 38 25.34 -5.20 -1.90
C PRO A 38 24.35 -5.75 -2.96
N ASP A 39 24.03 -7.05 -2.87
CA ASP A 39 23.08 -7.78 -3.72
C ASP A 39 21.78 -8.16 -2.96
N ASP A 40 21.57 -7.72 -1.72
CA ASP A 40 20.32 -7.99 -1.00
C ASP A 40 19.18 -7.20 -1.67
N GLU A 41 18.42 -7.91 -2.49
CA GLU A 41 17.26 -7.40 -3.20
C GLU A 41 16.15 -7.11 -2.19
N LEU A 42 15.74 -5.83 -2.08
CA LEU A 42 14.57 -5.42 -1.30
C LEU A 42 13.36 -6.30 -1.67
N PHE A 43 12.93 -7.13 -0.74
CA PHE A 43 11.76 -7.99 -0.88
C PHE A 43 10.62 -7.40 -0.05
N TYR A 44 9.43 -7.31 -0.64
CA TYR A 44 8.23 -6.89 0.10
C TYR A 44 7.04 -7.81 -0.18
N LEU A 45 6.19 -8.01 0.82
CA LEU A 45 4.94 -8.75 0.70
C LEU A 45 3.77 -7.78 0.82
N VAL A 46 2.89 -7.79 -0.18
CA VAL A 46 1.73 -6.90 -0.25
C VAL A 46 0.50 -7.65 0.24
N HIS A 47 -0.04 -7.22 1.37
CA HIS A 47 -1.29 -7.73 1.92
C HIS A 47 -2.46 -6.88 1.45
N TRP A 48 -3.46 -7.52 0.84
CA TRP A 48 -4.66 -6.83 0.37
C TRP A 48 -5.92 -7.64 0.53
N ILE A 49 -7.06 -6.94 0.59
CA ILE A 49 -8.41 -7.52 0.60
C ILE A 49 -9.24 -6.97 -0.56
N GLU A 50 -10.20 -7.76 -1.05
CA GLU A 50 -11.19 -7.27 -2.01
C GLU A 50 -12.19 -6.34 -1.31
N GLY A 51 -12.48 -5.18 -1.91
CA GLY A 51 -13.36 -4.15 -1.38
C GLY A 51 -12.65 -2.96 -0.71
N GLU A 52 -13.44 -2.05 -0.13
CA GLU A 52 -12.98 -0.84 0.57
C GLU A 52 -12.80 -1.01 2.08
N ASP A 53 -13.48 -1.99 2.65
CA ASP A 53 -13.68 -2.05 4.09
C ASP A 53 -12.65 -2.97 4.74
N GLU A 54 -11.54 -2.37 5.18
CA GLU A 54 -10.52 -3.02 6.00
C GLU A 54 -11.11 -3.64 7.29
N SER A 55 -12.25 -3.14 7.78
CA SER A 55 -12.91 -3.68 8.96
C SER A 55 -13.80 -4.89 8.67
N ASP A 56 -13.97 -5.26 7.39
CA ASP A 56 -14.67 -6.48 7.01
C ASP A 56 -13.81 -7.70 7.32
N MET A 57 -13.96 -8.21 8.54
CA MET A 57 -13.30 -9.42 9.03
C MET A 57 -13.69 -10.69 8.25
N THR A 58 -14.65 -10.59 7.31
CA THR A 58 -15.04 -11.69 6.43
C THR A 58 -14.39 -11.61 5.05
N ALA A 59 -13.76 -10.48 4.71
CA ALA A 59 -13.05 -10.30 3.46
C ALA A 59 -11.84 -11.23 3.39
N MET A 60 -11.65 -11.85 2.22
CA MET A 60 -10.52 -12.74 1.99
C MET A 60 -9.26 -11.91 1.77
N GLY A 61 -8.24 -12.16 2.58
CA GLY A 61 -6.91 -11.57 2.43
C GLY A 61 -6.04 -12.35 1.44
N PHE A 62 -5.26 -11.62 0.67
CA PHE A 62 -4.29 -12.13 -0.29
C PHE A 62 -2.92 -11.51 -0.02
N GLU A 63 -1.88 -12.25 -0.36
CA GLU A 63 -0.48 -11.87 -0.22
C GLU A 63 0.18 -12.01 -1.60
N LEU A 64 0.92 -11.01 -2.03
CA LEU A 64 1.64 -11.01 -3.30
C LEU A 64 3.08 -10.52 -3.11
N ASP A 65 4.02 -11.20 -3.76
CA ASP A 65 5.41 -10.74 -3.86
C ASP A 65 5.54 -9.53 -4.83
N PRO A 66 6.72 -8.88 -4.94
CA PRO A 66 6.87 -7.69 -5.79
C PRO A 66 6.57 -7.93 -7.27
N VAL A 67 6.88 -9.12 -7.78
CA VAL A 67 6.67 -9.49 -9.19
C VAL A 67 5.20 -9.77 -9.44
N GLU A 68 4.56 -10.53 -8.54
CA GLU A 68 3.13 -10.83 -8.60
C GLU A 68 2.28 -9.57 -8.47
N TRP A 69 2.65 -8.68 -7.54
CA TRP A 69 2.00 -7.39 -7.36
C TRP A 69 2.10 -6.54 -8.62
N GLN A 70 3.29 -6.42 -9.21
CA GLN A 70 3.47 -5.65 -10.44
C GLN A 70 2.63 -6.23 -11.59
N ALA A 71 2.67 -7.55 -11.77
CA ALA A 71 1.89 -8.21 -12.80
C ALA A 71 0.38 -7.97 -12.63
N PHE A 72 -0.10 -8.00 -11.39
CA PHE A 72 -1.51 -7.73 -11.05
C PHE A 72 -1.90 -6.26 -11.30
N VAL A 73 -1.06 -5.31 -10.89
CA VAL A 73 -1.27 -3.88 -11.15
C VAL A 73 -1.31 -3.60 -12.66
N GLU A 74 -0.42 -4.24 -13.43
CA GLU A 74 -0.38 -4.08 -14.89
C GLU A 74 -1.57 -4.73 -15.58
N SER A 75 -1.96 -5.95 -15.18
CA SER A 75 -3.08 -6.68 -15.79
C SER A 75 -4.41 -5.97 -15.56
N GLU A 76 -4.64 -5.49 -14.34
CA GLU A 76 -5.89 -4.85 -13.94
C GLU A 76 -5.86 -3.33 -14.07
N GLN A 77 -4.74 -2.75 -14.54
CA GLN A 77 -4.52 -1.31 -14.60
C GLN A 77 -4.91 -0.62 -13.28
N LEU A 78 -4.45 -1.17 -12.15
CA LEU A 78 -4.78 -0.65 -10.83
C LEU A 78 -4.17 0.73 -10.65
N VAL A 79 -4.99 1.65 -10.16
CA VAL A 79 -4.56 3.01 -9.81
C VAL A 79 -4.89 3.26 -8.36
N PHE A 80 -3.90 3.78 -7.63
CA PHE A 80 -4.09 4.21 -6.26
C PHE A 80 -5.11 5.35 -6.20
N GLU A 81 -6.21 5.12 -5.49
CA GLU A 81 -7.21 6.12 -5.20
C GLU A 81 -6.79 6.89 -3.95
N ARG A 82 -6.10 8.01 -4.17
CA ARG A 82 -5.79 8.95 -3.09
C ARG A 82 -7.08 9.49 -2.50
N ASP A 83 -7.18 9.44 -1.17
CA ASP A 83 -8.27 10.09 -0.44
C ASP A 83 -8.28 11.61 -0.76
N PRO A 84 -9.32 12.12 -1.44
CA PRO A 84 -9.40 13.54 -1.80
C PRO A 84 -9.49 14.47 -0.58
N TYR A 85 -9.88 13.95 0.59
CA TYR A 85 -9.89 14.70 1.84
C TYR A 85 -8.51 14.86 2.45
N MET A 86 -7.54 13.97 2.16
CA MET A 86 -6.17 14.07 2.68
C MET A 86 -5.35 15.16 1.98
N ASP A 87 -5.56 15.36 0.68
CA ASP A 87 -4.86 16.38 -0.12
C ASP A 87 -5.50 17.77 -0.01
N SER A 88 -6.75 17.86 0.47
CA SER A 88 -7.46 19.13 0.66
C SER A 88 -7.26 19.74 2.05
N ILE A 89 -6.56 19.05 2.97
CA ILE A 89 -6.24 19.59 4.29
C ILE A 89 -5.20 20.70 4.15
N PRO A 90 -5.51 21.96 4.53
CA PRO A 90 -4.52 23.04 4.51
C PRO A 90 -3.35 22.67 5.42
N GLU A 91 -2.11 22.73 4.92
CA GLU A 91 -0.88 22.30 5.63
C GLU A 91 -0.66 23.02 6.97
N ASN A 92 -1.25 24.21 7.14
CA ASN A 92 -1.18 25.03 8.34
C ASN A 92 -2.37 24.85 9.30
N SER A 93 -3.30 23.93 9.01
CA SER A 93 -4.45 23.65 9.85
C SER A 93 -4.13 22.71 11.02
N ASN A 94 -4.98 22.73 12.06
CA ASN A 94 -4.87 21.75 13.14
C ASN A 94 -5.13 20.32 12.65
N LEU A 95 -5.92 20.17 11.58
CA LEU A 95 -6.18 18.87 10.95
C LEU A 95 -4.92 18.30 10.28
N ALA A 96 -4.09 19.14 9.64
CA ALA A 96 -2.81 18.70 9.08
C ALA A 96 -1.86 18.20 10.19
N LYS A 97 -1.80 18.91 11.32
CA LYS A 97 -1.01 18.49 12.49
C LYS A 97 -1.49 17.16 13.07
N ILE A 98 -2.81 16.94 13.12
CA ILE A 98 -3.39 15.69 13.60
C ILE A 98 -3.09 14.55 12.61
N ARG A 99 -3.24 14.78 11.30
CA ARG A 99 -2.88 13.83 10.25
C ARG A 99 -1.41 13.41 10.37
N ASP A 100 -0.51 14.38 10.41
CA ASP A 100 0.94 14.12 10.46
C ASP A 100 1.33 13.40 11.76
N PHE A 101 0.68 13.74 12.88
CA PHE A 101 0.84 13.02 14.14
C PHE A 101 0.39 11.56 14.03
N LEU A 102 -0.81 11.31 13.49
CA LEU A 102 -1.37 9.96 13.33
C LEU A 102 -0.52 9.09 12.40
N MET A 103 -0.06 9.64 11.27
CA MET A 103 0.84 8.93 10.35
C MET A 103 2.16 8.56 11.01
N LYS A 104 2.72 9.46 11.83
CA LYS A 104 3.96 9.21 12.57
C LYS A 104 3.80 8.14 13.66
N THR A 105 2.64 8.07 14.32
CA THR A 105 2.35 6.98 15.27
C THR A 105 2.15 5.63 14.59
N LYS A 106 1.48 5.55 13.42
CA LYS A 106 1.35 4.30 12.66
C LYS A 106 2.71 3.71 12.27
N GLN A 107 3.68 4.55 11.89
CA GLN A 107 5.04 4.08 11.58
C GLN A 107 5.80 3.52 12.80
N ASN A 108 5.45 3.95 14.01
CA ASN A 108 6.14 3.52 15.23
C ASN A 108 5.56 2.24 15.85
N ASP A 109 4.35 1.82 15.48
CA ASP A 109 3.74 0.57 15.97
C ASP A 109 4.28 -0.69 15.25
N HIS A 110 5.07 -0.52 14.17
CA HIS A 110 5.83 -1.59 13.51
C HIS A 110 7.28 -1.71 14.03
N SER A 111 7.63 -1.15 15.19
CA SER A 111 8.95 -1.28 15.84
C SER A 111 8.94 -2.20 17.07
#